data_AF-A0A8H8DND7-F1
#
_entry.id   AF-A0A8H8DND7-F1
#
_cell.length_a   1.000
_cell.length_b   1.000
_cell.length_c   1.000
_cell.angle_alpha   90.00
_cell.angle_beta   90.00
_cell.angle_gamma   90.00
#
_symmetry.space_group_name_H-M   'P 1'
#
loop_
_entity.id
_entity.type
_entity.pdbx_description
1 polymer ?
#
loop_
_entity_poly.entity_id
_entity_poly.type
_entity_poly.pdbx_seq_one_letter_code
_entity_poly.pdbx_strand_id
1 'polypeptide(L)'
;MESSQILNTTGDFSRSKGISSSKGFRNISNDISSRSSENTYIQSRNKLLEVALSKHDQNTHTSKYKFNYNNHHKEYGYEDYTPYNNDGSSDEDVEAIKQEMRFIKQDSLSSTRNAIRTAIQAEETGRQTLMKLGTQSERIGTTEKYLDLTAVNAKMAEEKNKALKQLNRSVFIPHFKKPWKKQTRLLEREQRIRDQYELEQLEREKTKKSEYESFTRIKDALNTQKNKIYENKVSNDPFRCRFEPDEEDNEIEDEINQNLFQLGNIASQLKAIATATQEEITSQNTRLDRISEKGHRLDAEIHINAERLKRIN
;
A
#
# COMPACT_ATOMS: atom_id res chain seq x y z
N MET A 1 0.96 36.55 -52.62
CA MET A 1 -0.48 36.78 -52.87
C MET A 1 -1.19 35.48 -52.60
N GLU A 2 -2.43 35.53 -52.11
CA GLU A 2 -3.24 34.49 -51.40
C GLU A 2 -3.05 34.56 -49.87
N SER A 3 -3.90 35.27 -49.10
CA SER A 3 -5.36 35.24 -48.87
C SER A 3 -5.78 34.25 -47.77
N SER A 4 -5.80 34.81 -46.55
CA SER A 4 -6.88 34.78 -45.55
C SER A 4 -7.82 33.58 -45.46
N GLN A 5 -7.93 32.96 -44.27
CA GLN A 5 -9.21 32.86 -43.53
C GLN A 5 -9.00 32.31 -42.10
N ILE A 6 -9.41 33.13 -41.14
CA ILE A 6 -9.56 32.83 -39.70
C ILE A 6 -11.05 32.55 -39.49
N LEU A 7 -11.39 31.41 -38.88
CA LEU A 7 -12.77 31.10 -38.48
C LEU A 7 -12.94 31.35 -36.98
N ASN A 8 -13.56 32.48 -36.65
CA ASN A 8 -14.20 32.76 -35.38
C ASN A 8 -15.62 32.16 -35.39
N THR A 9 -16.00 31.45 -34.32
CA THR A 9 -17.39 31.06 -34.09
C THR A 9 -17.91 31.74 -32.82
N THR A 10 -18.53 32.89 -33.02
CA THR A 10 -19.41 33.55 -32.05
C THR A 10 -20.84 33.10 -32.32
N GLY A 11 -21.50 32.50 -31.32
CA GLY A 11 -22.94 32.30 -31.27
C GLY A 11 -23.44 32.85 -29.94
N ASP A 12 -24.16 33.96 -29.98
CA ASP A 12 -24.63 34.75 -28.85
C ASP A 12 -26.17 34.88 -28.92
N PHE A 13 -26.78 35.30 -27.81
CA PHE A 13 -28.20 35.65 -27.56
C PHE A 13 -29.19 34.48 -27.29
N SER A 14 -30.09 34.50 -26.28
CA SER A 14 -30.58 35.60 -25.42
C SER A 14 -31.44 35.09 -24.24
N ARG A 15 -31.26 35.76 -23.08
CA ARG A 15 -32.23 36.26 -22.08
C ARG A 15 -33.37 35.38 -21.51
N SER A 16 -33.39 35.30 -20.17
CA SER A 16 -34.59 35.68 -19.38
C SER A 16 -34.21 36.35 -18.05
N LYS A 17 -34.95 37.40 -17.68
CA LYS A 17 -34.89 38.19 -16.43
C LYS A 17 -35.53 37.35 -15.31
N GLY A 18 -35.01 37.20 -14.09
CA GLY A 18 -34.79 38.22 -13.05
C GLY A 18 -35.96 38.22 -12.05
N ILE A 19 -35.74 37.81 -10.80
CA ILE A 19 -36.53 38.15 -9.58
C ILE A 19 -35.60 38.02 -8.36
N SER A 20 -35.55 39.08 -7.54
CA SER A 20 -34.85 39.16 -6.26
C SER A 20 -35.69 38.60 -5.11
N SER A 21 -35.07 38.00 -4.09
CA SER A 21 -35.44 38.26 -2.69
C SER A 21 -34.34 37.88 -1.71
N SER A 22 -34.20 38.72 -0.68
CA SER A 22 -33.22 38.68 0.40
C SER A 22 -33.58 37.71 1.52
N LYS A 23 -32.56 37.18 2.20
CA LYS A 23 -32.37 37.07 3.68
C LYS A 23 -31.83 35.71 4.11
N GLY A 24 -30.79 35.75 4.94
CA GLY A 24 -30.55 34.73 5.95
C GLY A 24 -29.16 34.10 5.92
N PHE A 25 -28.20 34.73 6.59
CA PHE A 25 -27.09 34.00 7.18
C PHE A 25 -27.67 32.92 8.12
N ARG A 26 -27.39 31.66 7.84
CA ARG A 26 -27.41 30.59 8.85
C ARG A 26 -26.18 29.71 8.64
N ASN A 27 -25.40 29.60 9.71
CA ASN A 27 -24.33 28.63 9.87
C ASN A 27 -24.82 27.24 9.49
N ILE A 28 -24.19 26.60 8.51
CA ILE A 28 -24.33 25.17 8.29
C ILE A 28 -23.06 24.54 8.83
N SER A 29 -23.22 23.95 10.01
CA SER A 29 -22.25 23.08 10.65
C SER A 29 -21.73 22.05 9.67
N ASN A 30 -20.41 21.93 9.60
CA ASN A 30 -19.72 20.73 9.17
C ASN A 30 -20.08 19.63 10.15
N ASP A 31 -21.04 18.79 9.80
CA ASP A 31 -21.23 17.43 10.29
C ASP A 31 -22.41 16.85 9.50
N ILE A 32 -22.43 15.54 9.25
CA ILE A 32 -23.45 14.78 8.47
C ILE A 32 -23.04 14.43 7.02
N SER A 33 -21.78 14.04 6.79
CA SER A 33 -21.46 13.15 5.64
C SER A 33 -20.47 12.02 5.93
N SER A 34 -19.87 11.98 7.13
CA SER A 34 -18.99 10.88 7.56
C SER A 34 -19.72 9.73 8.25
N ARG A 35 -20.88 9.97 8.88
CA ARG A 35 -21.55 8.99 9.75
C ARG A 35 -22.44 7.98 9.01
N SER A 36 -22.81 8.24 7.75
CA SER A 36 -23.64 7.34 6.94
C SER A 36 -22.81 6.30 6.17
N SER A 37 -21.61 6.69 5.73
CA SER A 37 -20.66 5.83 4.99
C SER A 37 -19.94 4.84 5.92
N GLU A 38 -19.70 5.25 7.16
CA GLU A 38 -19.08 4.39 8.17
C GLU A 38 -20.06 3.32 8.68
N ASN A 39 -21.36 3.67 8.76
CA ASN A 39 -22.43 2.71 9.08
C ASN A 39 -22.59 1.64 7.99
N THR A 40 -22.50 1.99 6.70
CA THR A 40 -22.61 1.02 5.59
C THR A 40 -21.37 0.15 5.45
N TYR A 41 -20.17 0.66 5.75
CA TYR A 41 -18.96 -0.15 5.81
C TYR A 41 -18.98 -1.14 6.99
N ILE A 42 -19.41 -0.70 8.17
CA ILE A 42 -19.52 -1.59 9.34
C ILE A 42 -20.63 -2.63 9.14
N GLN A 43 -21.76 -2.26 8.53
CA GLN A 43 -22.81 -3.22 8.18
C GLN A 43 -22.34 -4.26 7.16
N SER A 44 -21.63 -3.85 6.12
CA SER A 44 -21.13 -4.79 5.12
C SER A 44 -20.05 -5.70 5.70
N ARG A 45 -19.15 -5.18 6.54
CA ARG A 45 -18.16 -5.97 7.30
C ARG A 45 -18.82 -6.99 8.24
N ASN A 46 -19.85 -6.59 8.98
CA ASN A 46 -20.56 -7.49 9.89
C ASN A 46 -21.33 -8.58 9.12
N LYS A 47 -21.95 -8.23 7.99
CA LYS A 47 -22.62 -9.20 7.11
C LYS A 47 -21.63 -10.19 6.48
N LEU A 48 -20.41 -9.74 6.19
CA LEU A 48 -19.32 -10.60 5.68
C LEU A 48 -18.78 -11.53 6.78
N LEU A 49 -18.68 -11.04 8.02
CA LEU A 49 -18.33 -11.85 9.20
C LEU A 49 -19.40 -12.88 9.53
N GLU A 50 -20.68 -12.51 9.43
CA GLU A 50 -21.82 -13.41 9.69
C GLU A 50 -21.90 -14.52 8.64
N VAL A 51 -21.65 -14.20 7.37
CA VAL A 51 -21.54 -15.19 6.29
C VAL A 51 -20.29 -16.08 6.43
N ALA A 52 -19.19 -15.55 6.97
CA ALA A 52 -17.98 -16.32 7.24
C ALA A 52 -18.14 -17.26 8.46
N LEU A 53 -18.82 -16.82 9.51
CA LEU A 53 -19.15 -17.62 10.70
C LEU A 53 -20.17 -18.72 10.36
N SER A 54 -21.20 -18.41 9.59
CA SER A 54 -22.22 -19.39 9.19
C SER A 54 -21.68 -20.51 8.28
N LYS A 55 -20.52 -20.32 7.65
CA LYS A 55 -19.82 -21.37 6.88
C LYS A 55 -18.88 -22.21 7.74
N HIS A 56 -18.51 -21.75 8.94
CA HIS A 56 -17.61 -22.46 9.85
C HIS A 56 -18.37 -23.37 10.83
N ASP A 57 -19.67 -23.12 11.06
CA ASP A 57 -20.48 -23.87 12.02
C ASP A 57 -21.09 -25.18 11.48
N GLN A 58 -21.04 -25.43 10.16
CA GLN A 58 -21.65 -26.63 9.57
C GLN A 58 -20.71 -27.84 9.49
N ASN A 59 -19.49 -27.78 10.04
CA ASN A 59 -18.54 -28.90 9.98
C ASN A 59 -17.78 -29.14 11.29
N THR A 60 -18.49 -29.11 12.43
CA THR A 60 -17.96 -29.67 13.68
C THR A 60 -18.66 -30.99 14.00
N HIS A 61 -18.27 -32.06 13.29
CA HIS A 61 -18.47 -33.40 13.84
C HIS A 61 -17.56 -33.53 15.06
N THR A 62 -18.14 -33.41 16.24
CA THR A 62 -17.46 -33.65 17.52
C THR A 62 -17.15 -35.13 17.65
N SER A 63 -15.97 -35.56 17.18
CA SER A 63 -15.41 -36.86 17.54
C SER A 63 -14.96 -36.81 18.99
N LYS A 64 -15.65 -37.57 19.86
CA LYS A 64 -15.31 -37.70 21.29
C LYS A 64 -14.13 -38.65 21.46
N TYR A 65 -12.91 -38.18 21.19
CA TYR A 65 -11.70 -38.79 21.71
C TYR A 65 -10.96 -37.79 22.60
N LYS A 66 -10.92 -38.10 23.90
CA LYS A 66 -10.16 -37.33 24.90
C LYS A 66 -8.67 -37.65 24.73
N PHE A 67 -7.89 -36.72 24.19
CA PHE A 67 -6.43 -36.76 24.28
C PHE A 67 -6.00 -36.30 25.67
N ASN A 68 -5.36 -37.20 26.41
CA ASN A 68 -4.77 -36.95 27.71
C ASN A 68 -3.28 -36.63 27.52
N TYR A 69 -2.90 -35.35 27.55
CA TYR A 69 -1.49 -34.95 27.52
C TYR A 69 -0.89 -35.04 28.92
N ASN A 70 -0.45 -36.24 29.30
CA ASN A 70 0.52 -36.39 30.37
C ASN A 70 1.91 -36.57 29.76
N ASN A 71 2.72 -35.54 29.99
CA ASN A 71 4.08 -35.38 29.56
C ASN A 71 4.98 -36.33 30.38
N HIS A 72 5.40 -37.44 29.78
CA HIS A 72 6.52 -38.25 30.27
C HIS A 72 7.55 -38.37 29.16
N HIS A 73 8.64 -37.63 29.32
CA HIS A 73 9.87 -37.84 28.56
C HIS A 73 10.32 -39.29 28.73
N LYS A 74 10.27 -40.06 27.64
CA LYS A 74 11.09 -41.25 27.46
C LYS A 74 11.94 -41.07 26.21
N GLU A 75 13.22 -41.02 26.47
CA GLU A 75 14.36 -41.11 25.57
C GLU A 75 14.17 -42.27 24.58
N TYR A 76 14.21 -41.96 23.28
CA TYR A 76 14.10 -42.97 22.21
C TYR A 76 15.45 -43.66 22.02
N GLY A 77 15.57 -44.87 22.57
CA GLY A 77 16.53 -45.86 22.10
C GLY A 77 16.03 -46.50 20.81
N TYR A 78 16.94 -46.70 19.85
CA TYR A 78 16.73 -47.56 18.67
C TYR A 78 16.37 -48.97 19.15
N GLU A 79 15.08 -49.31 19.15
CA GLU A 79 14.60 -50.67 19.41
C GLU A 79 13.92 -51.23 18.15
N ASP A 80 14.36 -52.45 17.84
CA ASP A 80 14.03 -53.33 16.74
C ASP A 80 12.52 -53.41 16.49
N TYR A 81 12.08 -53.24 15.24
CA TYR A 81 10.67 -53.36 14.85
C TYR A 81 10.23 -54.83 14.90
N THR A 82 9.78 -55.20 16.10
CA THR A 82 8.74 -56.20 16.39
C THR A 82 7.53 -56.24 15.45
N PRO A 83 7.33 -57.18 14.49
CA PRO A 83 6.04 -57.27 13.81
C PRO A 83 5.01 -57.79 14.84
N TYR A 84 4.18 -56.90 15.38
CA TYR A 84 3.04 -57.30 16.20
C TYR A 84 2.05 -58.04 15.30
N ASN A 85 1.98 -59.35 15.45
CA ASN A 85 0.84 -60.15 15.02
C ASN A 85 -0.35 -59.75 15.91
N ASN A 86 -1.26 -58.93 15.38
CA ASN A 86 -2.54 -58.64 16.01
C ASN A 86 -3.64 -59.39 15.24
N ASP A 87 -3.81 -60.68 15.58
CA ASP A 87 -4.89 -61.58 15.15
C ASP A 87 -6.24 -61.19 15.79
N GLY A 88 -6.61 -59.91 15.68
CA GLY A 88 -7.77 -59.37 16.37
C GLY A 88 -8.27 -58.02 15.88
N SER A 89 -7.61 -57.41 14.88
CA SER A 89 -8.27 -56.39 14.07
C SER A 89 -9.15 -57.14 13.10
N SER A 90 -10.48 -56.98 13.21
CA SER A 90 -11.37 -57.54 12.20
C SER A 90 -11.01 -56.91 10.85
N ASP A 91 -11.07 -57.68 9.76
CA ASP A 91 -10.88 -57.12 8.40
C ASP A 91 -11.86 -55.95 8.15
N GLU A 92 -13.01 -55.96 8.85
CA GLU A 92 -14.02 -54.90 8.88
C GLU A 92 -13.48 -53.57 9.46
N ASP A 93 -12.67 -53.60 10.52
CA ASP A 93 -12.04 -52.39 11.09
C ASP A 93 -11.03 -51.78 10.12
N VAL A 94 -10.27 -52.62 9.41
CA VAL A 94 -9.29 -52.19 8.41
C VAL A 94 -9.99 -51.56 7.20
N GLU A 95 -11.12 -52.12 6.78
CA GLU A 95 -11.92 -51.60 5.67
C GLU A 95 -12.63 -50.28 6.02
N ALA A 96 -13.12 -50.14 7.26
CA ALA A 96 -13.66 -48.89 7.78
C ALA A 96 -12.61 -47.76 7.78
N ILE A 97 -11.39 -48.05 8.26
CA ILE A 97 -10.28 -47.08 8.25
C ILE A 97 -9.88 -46.68 6.82
N LYS A 98 -9.87 -47.62 5.88
CA LYS A 98 -9.60 -47.34 4.46
C LYS A 98 -10.65 -46.41 3.85
N GLN A 99 -11.93 -46.63 4.14
CA GLN A 99 -12.99 -45.77 3.65
C GLN A 99 -12.89 -44.34 4.21
N GLU A 100 -12.62 -44.21 5.51
CA GLU A 100 -12.36 -42.91 6.15
C GLU A 100 -11.16 -42.20 5.53
N MET A 101 -10.08 -42.93 5.25
CA MET A 101 -8.90 -42.38 4.61
C MET A 101 -9.20 -41.84 3.20
N ARG A 102 -9.93 -42.60 2.36
CA ARG A 102 -10.35 -42.13 1.02
C ARG A 102 -11.20 -40.87 1.11
N PHE A 103 -12.11 -40.81 2.09
CA PHE A 103 -12.93 -39.63 2.34
C PHE A 103 -12.06 -38.41 2.71
N ILE A 104 -11.12 -38.56 3.65
CA ILE A 104 -10.20 -37.49 4.07
C ILE A 104 -9.33 -37.01 2.90
N LYS A 105 -8.85 -37.91 2.05
CA LYS A 105 -8.04 -37.56 0.85
C LYS A 105 -8.86 -36.77 -0.15
N GLN A 106 -10.09 -37.19 -0.44
CA GLN A 106 -10.99 -36.47 -1.34
C GLN A 106 -11.33 -35.07 -0.80
N ASP A 107 -11.56 -34.96 0.50
CA ASP A 107 -11.76 -33.68 1.18
C ASP A 107 -10.51 -32.80 1.07
N SER A 108 -9.33 -33.36 1.31
CA SER A 108 -8.03 -32.67 1.19
C SER A 108 -7.78 -32.18 -0.24
N LEU A 109 -8.13 -32.98 -1.24
CA LEU A 109 -8.05 -32.60 -2.64
C LEU A 109 -8.95 -31.40 -2.96
N SER A 110 -10.21 -31.44 -2.52
CA SER A 110 -11.15 -30.32 -2.69
C SER A 110 -10.67 -29.06 -1.97
N SER A 111 -10.08 -29.23 -0.79
CA SER A 111 -9.54 -28.15 0.03
C SER A 111 -8.33 -27.50 -0.63
N THR A 112 -7.37 -28.28 -1.13
CA THR A 112 -6.18 -27.76 -1.82
C THR A 112 -6.54 -27.02 -3.12
N ARG A 113 -7.50 -27.53 -3.91
CA ARG A 113 -8.04 -26.82 -5.09
C ARG A 113 -8.68 -25.47 -4.71
N ASN A 114 -9.50 -25.46 -3.66
CA ASN A 114 -10.12 -24.23 -3.16
C ASN A 114 -9.10 -23.23 -2.63
N ALA A 115 -8.06 -23.72 -1.94
CA ALA A 115 -6.97 -22.91 -1.43
C ALA A 115 -6.20 -22.27 -2.60
N ILE A 116 -5.88 -22.99 -3.67
CA ILE A 116 -5.19 -22.44 -4.85
C ILE A 116 -5.99 -21.31 -5.46
N ARG A 117 -7.29 -21.54 -5.70
CA ARG A 117 -8.18 -20.52 -6.26
C ARG A 117 -8.17 -19.25 -5.42
N THR A 118 -8.28 -19.41 -4.10
CA THR A 118 -8.28 -18.28 -3.15
C THR A 118 -6.93 -17.58 -3.11
N ALA A 119 -5.83 -18.34 -3.14
CA ALA A 119 -4.47 -17.82 -3.12
C ALA A 119 -4.15 -17.03 -4.39
N ILE A 120 -4.55 -17.50 -5.57
CA ILE A 120 -4.42 -16.77 -6.84
C ILE A 120 -5.20 -15.46 -6.79
N GLN A 121 -6.44 -15.49 -6.29
CA GLN A 121 -7.25 -14.29 -6.15
C GLN A 121 -6.60 -13.27 -5.20
N ALA A 122 -6.04 -13.76 -4.08
CA ALA A 122 -5.30 -12.93 -3.13
C ALA A 122 -4.03 -12.34 -3.75
N GLU A 123 -3.29 -13.13 -4.55
CA GLU A 123 -2.09 -12.68 -5.25
C GLU A 123 -2.43 -11.55 -6.23
N GLU A 124 -3.44 -11.75 -7.08
CA GLU A 124 -3.89 -10.74 -8.03
C GLU A 124 -4.32 -9.45 -7.32
N THR A 125 -5.10 -9.58 -6.23
CA THR A 125 -5.51 -8.43 -5.41
C THR A 125 -4.29 -7.72 -4.79
N GLY A 126 -3.31 -8.48 -4.31
CA GLY A 126 -2.05 -7.97 -3.76
C GLY A 126 -1.23 -7.22 -4.81
N ARG A 127 -1.07 -7.78 -6.01
CA ARG A 127 -0.39 -7.14 -7.14
C ARG A 127 -1.06 -5.83 -7.53
N GLN A 128 -2.38 -5.83 -7.67
CA GLN A 128 -3.14 -4.61 -7.97
C GLN A 128 -2.96 -3.54 -6.89
N THR A 129 -2.94 -3.96 -5.61
CA THR A 129 -2.71 -3.05 -4.48
C THR A 129 -1.31 -2.44 -4.54
N LEU A 130 -0.29 -3.26 -4.78
CA LEU A 130 1.09 -2.81 -4.92
C LEU A 130 1.28 -1.86 -6.12
N MET A 131 0.63 -2.14 -7.26
CA MET A 131 0.61 -1.24 -8.41
C MET A 131 -0.05 0.11 -8.07
N LYS A 132 -1.19 0.09 -7.37
CA LYS A 132 -1.85 1.32 -6.89
C LYS A 132 -0.93 2.11 -5.98
N LEU A 133 -0.25 1.46 -5.04
CA LEU A 133 0.73 2.10 -4.17
C LEU A 133 1.86 2.74 -4.98
N GLY A 134 2.36 2.09 -6.04
CA GLY A 134 3.34 2.68 -6.96
C GLY A 134 2.85 3.96 -7.62
N THR A 135 1.64 3.95 -8.18
CA THR A 135 1.05 5.17 -8.77
C THR A 135 0.82 6.27 -7.74
N GLN A 136 0.48 5.91 -6.50
CA GLN A 136 0.34 6.87 -5.40
C GLN A 136 1.70 7.46 -5.02
N SER A 137 2.75 6.64 -4.97
CA SER A 137 4.12 7.07 -4.69
C SER A 137 4.60 8.12 -5.70
N GLU A 138 4.28 7.94 -6.99
CA GLU A 138 4.55 8.93 -8.04
C GLU A 138 3.75 10.23 -7.86
N ARG A 139 2.47 10.14 -7.47
CA ARG A 139 1.63 11.32 -7.19
C ARG A 139 2.17 12.11 -6.00
N ILE A 140 2.48 11.43 -4.90
CA ILE A 140 3.14 12.03 -3.72
C ILE A 140 4.48 12.65 -4.15
N GLY A 141 5.20 11.97 -5.04
CA GLY A 141 6.34 12.44 -5.85
C GLY A 141 6.17 13.85 -6.38
N THR A 142 5.16 13.95 -7.21
CA THR A 142 4.80 15.13 -7.96
C THR A 142 4.30 16.25 -7.03
N THR A 143 3.50 15.91 -6.03
CA THR A 143 3.02 16.87 -5.01
C THR A 143 4.19 17.49 -4.23
N GLU A 144 5.17 16.70 -3.80
CA GLU A 144 6.35 17.21 -3.10
C GLU A 144 7.16 18.17 -4.00
N LYS A 145 7.37 17.81 -5.27
CA LYS A 145 8.03 18.70 -6.25
C LYS A 145 7.29 20.03 -6.45
N TYR A 146 5.96 20.00 -6.52
CA TYR A 146 5.16 21.22 -6.63
C TYR A 146 5.19 22.07 -5.37
N LEU A 147 5.22 21.46 -4.19
CA LEU A 147 5.40 22.20 -2.93
C LEU A 147 6.76 22.88 -2.88
N ASP A 148 7.83 22.16 -3.27
CA ASP A 148 9.18 22.72 -3.30
C ASP A 148 9.27 23.91 -4.27
N LEU A 149 8.70 23.79 -5.47
CA LEU A 149 8.61 24.89 -6.44
C LEU A 149 7.82 26.08 -5.88
N THR A 150 6.71 25.81 -5.21
CA THR A 150 5.85 26.86 -4.66
C THR A 150 6.54 27.56 -3.49
N ALA A 151 7.30 26.85 -2.66
CA ALA A 151 8.13 27.42 -1.62
C ALA A 151 9.20 28.38 -2.18
N VAL A 152 9.87 28.01 -3.27
CA VAL A 152 10.81 28.90 -3.97
C VAL A 152 10.10 30.17 -4.45
N ASN A 153 8.92 30.02 -5.07
CA ASN A 153 8.12 31.16 -5.53
C ASN A 153 7.64 32.06 -4.38
N ALA A 154 7.22 31.48 -3.25
CA ALA A 154 6.80 32.21 -2.06
C ALA A 154 7.95 33.02 -1.45
N LYS A 155 9.15 32.44 -1.38
CA LYS A 155 10.38 33.16 -0.98
C LYS A 155 10.72 34.29 -1.94
N MET A 156 10.65 34.03 -3.25
CA MET A 156 10.89 35.08 -4.26
C MET A 156 9.89 36.23 -4.11
N ALA A 157 8.60 35.93 -3.92
CA ALA A 157 7.57 36.93 -3.67
C ALA A 157 7.86 37.74 -2.39
N GLU A 158 8.34 37.09 -1.32
CA GLU A 158 8.77 37.77 -0.10
C GLU A 158 9.89 38.79 -0.38
N GLU A 159 10.90 38.43 -1.17
CA GLU A 159 11.99 39.33 -1.55
C GLU A 159 11.49 40.52 -2.37
N LYS A 160 10.59 40.27 -3.34
CA LYS A 160 9.96 41.33 -4.11
C LYS A 160 9.13 42.26 -3.22
N ASN A 161 8.39 41.72 -2.25
CA ASN A 161 7.63 42.50 -1.27
C ASN A 161 8.56 43.37 -0.39
N LYS A 162 9.70 42.84 0.05
CA LYS A 162 10.72 43.63 0.77
C LYS A 162 11.26 44.77 -0.10
N ALA A 163 11.51 44.51 -1.38
CA ALA A 163 11.95 45.53 -2.33
C ALA A 163 10.88 46.60 -2.57
N LEU A 164 9.60 46.22 -2.74
CA LEU A 164 8.48 47.14 -2.87
C LEU A 164 8.29 48.00 -1.62
N LYS A 165 8.36 47.41 -0.42
CA LYS A 165 8.30 48.15 0.84
C LYS A 165 9.45 49.16 0.96
N GLN A 166 10.63 48.80 0.47
CA GLN A 166 11.76 49.72 0.41
C GLN A 166 11.52 50.85 -0.59
N LEU A 167 10.92 50.56 -1.75
CA LEU A 167 10.62 51.54 -2.79
C LEU A 167 9.47 52.49 -2.41
N ASN A 168 8.48 52.02 -1.65
CA ASN A 168 7.35 52.82 -1.16
C ASN A 168 7.74 53.76 0.01
N ARG A 169 8.95 53.64 0.57
CA ARG A 169 9.44 54.60 1.58
C ARG A 169 9.71 55.95 0.90
N SER A 170 9.32 57.06 1.55
CA SER A 170 9.43 58.40 0.96
C SER A 170 10.82 58.67 0.36
N VAL A 171 10.86 59.28 -0.83
CA VAL A 171 12.06 59.67 -1.58
C VAL A 171 13.05 60.50 -0.73
N PHE A 172 12.56 61.14 0.34
CA PHE A 172 13.33 61.99 1.25
C PHE A 172 14.12 61.25 2.33
N ILE A 173 13.99 59.93 2.49
CA ILE A 173 14.79 59.18 3.46
C ILE A 173 15.94 58.46 2.75
N PRO A 174 17.17 58.96 2.88
CA PRO A 174 18.28 58.37 2.14
C PRO A 174 18.65 56.97 2.66
N HIS A 175 18.74 56.02 1.73
CA HIS A 175 19.17 54.66 2.01
C HIS A 175 20.71 54.57 2.00
N PHE A 176 21.34 54.92 3.12
CA PHE A 176 22.78 54.74 3.30
C PHE A 176 23.07 53.47 4.10
N LYS A 177 23.33 52.35 3.41
CA LYS A 177 23.96 51.18 4.01
C LYS A 177 25.45 51.53 4.22
N LYS A 178 25.95 51.44 5.47
CA LYS A 178 27.37 51.71 5.83
C LYS A 178 28.36 51.22 4.75
N PRO A 179 29.14 52.10 4.10
CA PRO A 179 29.92 51.77 2.89
C PRO A 179 31.14 50.87 3.17
N TRP A 180 31.72 50.97 4.36
CA TRP A 180 32.89 50.19 4.81
C TRP A 180 32.62 48.69 5.08
N LYS A 181 31.34 48.26 5.12
CA LYS A 181 30.96 46.84 5.27
C LYS A 181 30.32 46.26 4.00
N LYS A 182 30.60 46.83 2.82
CA LYS A 182 30.04 46.35 1.55
C LYS A 182 30.56 44.95 1.21
N GLN A 183 31.87 44.73 1.29
CA GLN A 183 32.50 43.47 0.94
C GLN A 183 32.02 42.31 1.83
N THR A 184 31.98 42.53 3.14
CA THR A 184 31.54 41.50 4.10
C THR A 184 30.08 41.10 3.90
N ARG A 185 29.18 42.06 3.63
CA ARG A 185 27.77 41.76 3.31
C ARG A 185 27.59 41.04 1.99
N LEU A 186 28.43 41.34 1.00
CA LEU A 186 28.37 40.70 -0.30
C LEU A 186 28.80 39.23 -0.19
N LEU A 187 29.92 38.98 0.50
CA LEU A 187 30.36 37.62 0.84
C LEU A 187 29.32 36.85 1.64
N GLU A 188 28.72 37.45 2.66
CA GLU A 188 27.66 36.83 3.46
C GLU A 188 26.42 36.52 2.60
N ARG A 189 26.05 37.39 1.67
CA ARG A 189 24.94 37.14 0.73
C ARG A 189 25.27 36.00 -0.23
N GLU A 190 26.48 35.96 -0.77
CA GLU A 190 26.92 34.88 -1.64
C GLU A 190 26.92 33.53 -0.92
N GLN A 191 27.42 33.49 0.32
CA GLN A 191 27.38 32.29 1.16
C GLN A 191 25.94 31.80 1.36
N ARG A 192 25.02 32.68 1.78
CA ARG A 192 23.61 32.31 1.96
C ARG A 192 22.95 31.77 0.69
N ILE A 193 23.30 32.33 -0.49
CA ILE A 193 22.77 31.84 -1.77
C ILE A 193 23.30 30.44 -2.06
N ARG A 194 24.60 30.20 -1.85
CA ARG A 194 25.21 28.87 -2.01
C ARG A 194 24.56 27.86 -1.06
N ASP A 195 24.47 28.20 0.23
CA ASP A 195 23.87 27.33 1.25
C ASP A 195 22.41 26.98 0.92
N GLN A 196 21.62 27.95 0.44
CA GLN A 196 20.23 27.72 0.02
C GLN A 196 20.15 26.79 -1.19
N TYR A 197 21.00 27.00 -2.19
CA TYR A 197 21.05 26.16 -3.38
C TYR A 197 21.46 24.73 -3.03
N GLU A 198 22.47 24.55 -2.17
CA GLU A 198 22.91 23.24 -1.70
C GLU A 198 21.79 22.51 -0.95
N LEU A 199 21.07 23.20 -0.07
CA LEU A 199 19.91 22.64 0.64
C LEU A 199 18.79 22.22 -0.32
N GLU A 200 18.45 23.07 -1.29
CA GLU A 200 17.42 22.76 -2.29
C GLU A 200 17.81 21.55 -3.14
N GLN A 201 19.08 21.44 -3.54
CA GLN A 201 19.55 20.27 -4.29
C GLN A 201 19.49 19.00 -3.45
N LEU A 202 19.90 19.08 -2.19
CA LEU A 202 19.82 17.96 -1.26
C LEU A 202 18.37 17.50 -1.06
N GLU A 203 17.41 18.42 -0.94
CA GLU A 203 15.98 18.09 -0.87
C GLU A 203 15.48 17.41 -2.16
N ARG A 204 15.84 17.94 -3.33
CA ARG A 204 15.49 17.33 -4.62
C ARG A 204 16.09 15.93 -4.78
N GLU A 205 17.33 15.73 -4.35
CA GLU A 205 17.99 14.44 -4.38
C GLU A 205 17.34 13.44 -3.42
N LYS A 206 16.96 13.87 -2.21
CA LYS A 206 16.16 13.04 -1.28
C LYS A 206 14.86 12.60 -1.92
N THR A 207 14.10 13.52 -2.53
CA THR A 207 12.85 13.24 -3.23
C THR A 207 13.07 12.21 -4.35
N LYS A 208 14.09 12.41 -5.21
CA LYS A 208 14.44 11.48 -6.29
C LYS A 208 14.86 10.10 -5.77
N LYS A 209 15.67 10.07 -4.71
CA LYS A 209 16.14 8.83 -4.09
C LYS A 209 14.96 8.02 -3.53
N SER A 210 14.05 8.66 -2.79
CA SER A 210 12.86 7.99 -2.25
C SER A 210 11.91 7.49 -3.35
N GLU A 211 11.75 8.24 -4.45
CA GLU A 211 10.99 7.78 -5.62
C GLU A 211 11.63 6.53 -6.25
N TYR A 212 12.96 6.56 -6.42
CA TYR A 212 13.71 5.42 -6.97
C TYR A 212 13.60 4.19 -6.08
N GLU A 213 13.82 4.33 -4.77
CA GLU A 213 13.70 3.24 -3.79
C GLU A 213 12.29 2.63 -3.73
N SER A 214 11.26 3.45 -3.91
CA SER A 214 9.86 2.98 -3.96
C SER A 214 9.61 2.20 -5.26
N PHE A 215 10.10 2.73 -6.38
CA PHE A 215 10.00 2.05 -7.68
C PHE A 215 10.73 0.70 -7.69
N THR A 216 11.94 0.62 -7.13
CA THR A 216 12.71 -0.63 -7.07
C THR A 216 12.02 -1.67 -6.20
N ARG A 217 11.56 -1.32 -5.00
CA ARG A 217 10.85 -2.24 -4.10
C ARG A 217 9.61 -2.85 -4.75
N ILE A 218 8.80 -2.02 -5.41
CA ILE A 218 7.61 -2.47 -6.13
C ILE A 218 8.00 -3.37 -7.29
N LYS A 219 9.01 -2.98 -8.08
CA LYS A 219 9.49 -3.76 -9.21
C LYS A 219 10.02 -5.13 -8.77
N ASP A 220 10.77 -5.20 -7.68
CA ASP A 220 11.38 -6.43 -7.19
C ASP A 220 10.32 -7.39 -6.65
N ALA A 221 9.34 -6.87 -5.90
CA ALA A 221 8.21 -7.64 -5.42
C ALA A 221 7.35 -8.19 -6.56
N LEU A 222 7.12 -7.41 -7.62
CA LEU A 222 6.39 -7.87 -8.81
C LEU A 222 7.18 -8.87 -9.68
N ASN A 223 8.51 -8.85 -9.64
CA ASN A 223 9.38 -9.74 -10.43
C ASN A 223 9.79 -11.03 -9.70
N THR A 224 9.53 -11.15 -8.40
CA THR A 224 9.90 -12.33 -7.58
C THR A 224 9.34 -13.66 -8.15
N GLN A 225 8.32 -13.59 -9.01
CA GLN A 225 7.70 -14.72 -9.70
C GLN A 225 8.66 -15.49 -10.64
N LYS A 226 9.72 -14.88 -11.19
CA LYS A 226 10.47 -15.47 -12.33
C LYS A 226 11.60 -16.43 -11.96
N ASN A 227 12.10 -16.45 -10.72
CA ASN A 227 13.40 -17.08 -10.41
C ASN A 227 13.34 -18.33 -9.52
N LYS A 228 12.16 -18.85 -9.20
CA LYS A 228 12.01 -20.08 -8.42
C LYS A 228 11.41 -21.19 -9.28
N ILE A 229 12.18 -21.62 -10.29
CA ILE A 229 11.98 -22.94 -10.90
C ILE A 229 12.55 -23.92 -9.87
N TYR A 230 11.75 -24.27 -8.87
CA TYR A 230 12.07 -25.42 -8.04
C TYR A 230 11.86 -26.65 -8.92
N GLU A 231 12.96 -27.37 -9.20
CA GLU A 231 12.90 -28.72 -9.74
C GLU A 231 11.82 -29.51 -8.99
N ASN A 232 10.90 -30.13 -9.73
CA ASN A 232 10.06 -31.21 -9.23
C ASN A 232 11.01 -32.37 -8.85
N LYS A 233 11.72 -32.26 -7.72
CA LYS A 233 12.25 -33.43 -7.05
C LYS A 233 11.02 -34.13 -6.52
N VAL A 234 10.58 -35.13 -7.27
CA VAL A 234 9.70 -36.20 -6.78
C VAL A 234 10.38 -36.72 -5.51
N SER A 235 9.98 -36.16 -4.39
CA SER A 235 10.43 -36.64 -3.10
C SER A 235 9.74 -37.98 -2.97
N ASN A 236 10.52 -39.05 -2.98
CA ASN A 236 10.09 -40.32 -2.43
C ASN A 236 9.87 -40.08 -0.94
N ASP A 237 8.76 -39.40 -0.61
CA ASP A 237 8.46 -38.97 0.74
C ASP A 237 8.06 -40.21 1.55
N PRO A 238 8.84 -40.61 2.57
CA PRO A 238 8.54 -41.78 3.40
C PRO A 238 7.20 -41.65 4.15
N PHE A 239 6.63 -40.44 4.21
CA PHE A 239 5.34 -40.16 4.84
C PHE A 239 4.14 -40.24 3.87
N ARG A 240 4.35 -40.60 2.60
CA ARG A 240 3.27 -40.90 1.66
C ARG A 240 2.48 -42.09 2.20
N CYS A 241 1.30 -41.84 2.77
CA CYS A 241 0.43 -42.87 3.32
C CYS A 241 -0.16 -43.72 2.18
N ARG A 242 0.58 -44.76 1.78
CA ARG A 242 0.18 -45.79 0.83
C ARG A 242 -0.26 -47.01 1.63
N PHE A 243 -1.55 -47.11 1.95
CA PHE A 243 -2.09 -48.31 2.61
C PHE A 243 -2.53 -49.37 1.58
N GLU A 244 -2.92 -48.96 0.37
CA GLU A 244 -3.12 -49.83 -0.80
C GLU A 244 -2.63 -49.11 -2.07
N PRO A 245 -1.76 -49.71 -2.90
CA PRO A 245 -1.27 -49.09 -4.12
C PRO A 245 -2.30 -49.22 -5.25
N ASP A 246 -3.48 -48.65 -5.08
CA ASP A 246 -4.42 -48.48 -6.18
C ASP A 246 -3.93 -47.31 -7.06
N GLU A 247 -3.99 -47.44 -8.39
CA GLU A 247 -3.53 -46.39 -9.32
C GLU A 247 -4.27 -45.06 -9.09
N GLU A 248 -5.57 -45.12 -8.76
CA GLU A 248 -6.40 -43.93 -8.47
C GLU A 248 -5.99 -43.19 -7.18
N ASP A 249 -5.62 -43.92 -6.11
CA ASP A 249 -5.18 -43.30 -4.85
C ASP A 249 -3.81 -42.61 -5.03
N ASN A 250 -2.94 -43.20 -5.84
CA ASN A 250 -1.67 -42.60 -6.18
C ASN A 250 -1.84 -41.29 -6.96
N GLU A 251 -2.79 -41.23 -7.90
CA GLU A 251 -3.09 -40.03 -8.69
C GLU A 251 -3.63 -38.88 -7.81
N ILE A 252 -4.53 -39.16 -6.88
CA ILE A 252 -5.07 -38.15 -5.95
C ILE A 252 -3.95 -37.55 -5.08
N GLU A 253 -3.09 -38.40 -4.52
CA GLU A 253 -1.98 -37.95 -3.69
C GLU A 253 -0.94 -37.16 -4.51
N ASP A 254 -0.70 -37.51 -5.77
CA ASP A 254 0.15 -36.72 -6.67
C ASP A 254 -0.44 -35.34 -6.93
N GLU A 255 -1.76 -35.25 -7.16
CA GLU A 255 -2.43 -33.97 -7.34
C GLU A 255 -2.40 -33.11 -6.06
N ILE A 256 -2.65 -33.71 -4.89
CA ILE A 256 -2.54 -33.00 -3.60
C ILE A 256 -1.14 -32.43 -3.42
N ASN A 257 -0.10 -33.22 -3.67
CA ASN A 257 1.29 -32.77 -3.55
C ASN A 257 1.62 -31.65 -4.55
N GLN A 258 1.19 -31.78 -5.80
CA GLN A 258 1.34 -30.74 -6.80
C GLN A 258 0.62 -29.45 -6.37
N ASN A 259 -0.58 -29.57 -5.82
CA ASN A 259 -1.36 -28.44 -5.34
C ASN A 259 -0.69 -27.75 -4.14
N LEU A 260 -0.17 -28.52 -3.18
CA LEU A 260 0.57 -28.00 -2.03
C LEU A 260 1.85 -27.26 -2.45
N PHE A 261 2.56 -27.78 -3.46
CA PHE A 261 3.72 -27.10 -4.01
C PHE A 261 3.35 -25.78 -4.69
N GLN A 262 2.28 -25.75 -5.49
CA GLN A 262 1.76 -24.51 -6.08
C GLN A 262 1.37 -23.49 -4.99
N LEU A 263 0.68 -23.95 -3.94
CA LEU A 263 0.34 -23.13 -2.78
C LEU A 263 1.57 -22.56 -2.08
N GLY A 264 2.62 -23.35 -1.90
CA GLY A 264 3.89 -22.89 -1.33
C GLY A 264 4.52 -21.76 -2.15
N ASN A 265 4.48 -21.88 -3.48
CA ASN A 265 4.96 -20.84 -4.39
C ASN A 265 4.12 -19.56 -4.31
N ILE A 266 2.80 -19.66 -4.34
CA ILE A 266 1.90 -18.50 -4.22
C ILE A 266 2.06 -17.84 -2.84
N ALA A 267 2.19 -18.63 -1.77
CA ALA A 267 2.41 -18.12 -0.42
C ALA A 267 3.74 -17.35 -0.32
N SER A 268 4.81 -17.83 -0.94
CA SER A 268 6.09 -17.10 -1.00
C SER A 268 5.95 -15.77 -1.76
N GLN A 269 5.13 -15.73 -2.82
CA GLN A 269 4.88 -14.50 -3.59
C GLN A 269 4.01 -13.52 -2.80
N LEU A 270 2.93 -14.01 -2.18
CA LEU A 270 2.09 -13.23 -1.28
C LEU A 270 2.91 -12.62 -0.15
N LYS A 271 3.87 -13.36 0.42
CA LYS A 271 4.80 -12.82 1.41
C LYS A 271 5.66 -11.68 0.85
N ALA A 272 6.22 -11.85 -0.35
CA ALA A 272 7.03 -10.80 -1.00
C ALA A 272 6.20 -9.53 -1.27
N ILE A 273 4.98 -9.69 -1.80
CA ILE A 273 4.03 -8.61 -2.01
C ILE A 273 3.69 -7.95 -0.66
N ALA A 274 3.31 -8.73 0.35
CA ALA A 274 2.93 -8.21 1.67
C ALA A 274 4.07 -7.40 2.30
N THR A 275 5.29 -7.91 2.31
CA THR A 275 6.46 -7.18 2.83
C THR A 275 6.69 -5.88 2.06
N ALA A 276 6.68 -5.92 0.72
CA ALA A 276 6.86 -4.71 -0.08
C ALA A 276 5.73 -3.70 0.10
N THR A 277 4.47 -4.15 0.23
CA THR A 277 3.34 -3.27 0.54
C THR A 277 3.50 -2.62 1.92
N GLN A 278 3.97 -3.37 2.91
CA GLN A 278 4.17 -2.87 4.27
C GLN A 278 5.27 -1.80 4.29
N GLU A 279 6.40 -2.06 3.65
CA GLU A 279 7.49 -1.09 3.51
C GLU A 279 7.07 0.13 2.69
N GLU A 280 6.27 -0.04 1.65
CA GLU A 280 5.80 1.08 0.82
C GLU A 280 4.85 1.98 1.61
N ILE A 281 3.93 1.40 2.39
CA ILE A 281 3.03 2.17 3.26
C ILE A 281 3.82 2.95 4.31
N THR A 282 4.81 2.34 4.99
CA THR A 282 5.62 3.06 5.99
C THR A 282 6.43 4.19 5.36
N SER A 283 7.05 3.95 4.21
CA SER A 283 7.76 4.97 3.44
C SER A 283 6.83 6.13 3.04
N GLN A 284 5.66 5.82 2.48
CA GLN A 284 4.67 6.82 2.10
C GLN A 284 4.17 7.64 3.29
N ASN A 285 3.93 7.02 4.45
CA ASN A 285 3.51 7.74 5.66
C ASN A 285 4.57 8.78 6.08
N THR A 286 5.84 8.37 6.19
CA THR A 286 6.92 9.32 6.55
C THR A 286 7.07 10.45 5.54
N ARG A 287 6.78 10.18 4.26
CA ARG A 287 6.82 11.17 3.20
C ARG A 287 5.64 12.13 3.27
N LEU A 288 4.44 11.63 3.56
CA LEU A 288 3.25 12.43 3.78
C LEU A 288 3.41 13.36 4.98
N ASP A 289 4.04 12.91 6.07
CA ASP A 289 4.35 13.75 7.22
C ASP A 289 5.24 14.94 6.84
N ARG A 290 6.32 14.68 6.07
CA ARG A 290 7.20 15.74 5.55
C ARG A 290 6.46 16.70 4.62
N ILE A 291 5.62 16.18 3.73
CA ILE A 291 4.79 16.98 2.83
C ILE A 291 3.81 17.84 3.62
N SER A 292 3.21 17.30 4.67
CA SER A 292 2.30 18.03 5.57
C SER A 292 3.03 19.17 6.26
N GLU A 293 4.22 18.92 6.80
CA GLU A 293 5.04 19.96 7.43
C GLU A 293 5.44 21.07 6.43
N LYS A 294 5.91 20.68 5.24
CA LYS A 294 6.20 21.61 4.14
C LYS A 294 4.96 22.44 3.77
N GLY A 295 3.80 21.79 3.68
CA GLY A 295 2.51 22.43 3.40
C GLY A 295 2.14 23.48 4.44
N HIS A 296 2.24 23.15 5.73
CA HIS A 296 1.97 24.11 6.81
C HIS A 296 2.91 25.31 6.81
N ARG A 297 4.22 25.08 6.56
CA ARG A 297 5.19 26.16 6.44
C ARG A 297 4.89 27.08 5.26
N LEU A 298 4.60 26.48 4.10
CA LEU A 298 4.28 27.21 2.89
C LEU A 298 2.99 28.05 3.05
N ASP A 299 1.96 27.46 3.64
CA ASP A 299 0.70 28.16 3.91
C ASP A 299 0.91 29.38 4.81
N ALA A 300 1.67 29.21 5.90
CA ALA A 300 2.04 30.33 6.77
C ALA A 300 2.84 31.42 6.04
N GLU A 301 3.81 31.05 5.19
CA GLU A 301 4.59 32.00 4.38
C GLU A 301 3.71 32.77 3.39
N ILE A 302 2.80 32.09 2.71
CA ILE A 302 1.85 32.69 1.77
C ILE A 302 0.94 33.68 2.50
N HIS A 303 0.37 33.28 3.65
CA HIS A 303 -0.48 34.16 4.47
C HIS A 303 0.27 35.42 4.92
N ILE A 304 1.51 35.28 5.41
CA ILE A 304 2.34 36.41 5.81
C ILE A 304 2.64 37.33 4.62
N ASN A 305 2.96 36.75 3.45
CA ASN A 305 3.23 37.51 2.24
C ASN A 305 2.00 38.27 1.75
N ALA A 306 0.82 37.66 1.80
CA ALA A 306 -0.45 38.31 1.48
C ALA A 306 -0.74 39.48 2.44
N GLU A 307 -0.57 39.29 3.74
CA GLU A 307 -0.74 40.37 4.73
C GLU A 307 0.27 41.50 4.56
N ARG A 308 1.53 41.19 4.18
CA ARG A 308 2.53 42.22 3.88
C ARG A 308 2.16 43.03 2.64
N LEU A 309 1.64 42.39 1.60
CA LEU A 309 1.14 43.06 0.40
C LEU A 309 -0.03 44.01 0.71
N LYS A 310 -1.00 43.56 1.51
CA LYS A 310 -2.13 44.39 1.95
C LYS A 310 -1.72 45.65 2.72
N ARG A 311 -0.54 45.66 3.36
CA ARG A 311 -0.02 46.83 4.08
C ARG A 311 0.80 47.78 3.20
N ILE A 312 1.20 47.35 2.01
CA ILE A 312 1.97 48.16 1.06
C ILE A 312 1.03 48.95 0.14
N ASN A 313 -0.11 48.34 -0.24
CA ASN A 313 -1.23 49.03 -0.86
C ASN A 313 -2.05 49.81 0.19
#